data_AF-A0A6A3BTE0-F1
#
_entry.id   AF-A0A6A3BTE0-F1
#
_cell.length_a   1.000
_cell.length_b   1.000
_cell.length_c   1.000
_cell.angle_alpha   90.00
_cell.angle_beta   90.00
_cell.angle_gamma   90.00
#
_symmetry.space_group_name_H-M   'P 1'
#
loop_
_entity.id
_entity.type
_entity.pdbx_description
1 polymer ?
#
loop_
_entity_poly.entity_id
_entity_poly.type
_entity_poly.pdbx_seq_one_letter_code
_entity_poly.pdbx_strand_id
1 'polypeptide(L)'
;MAAKNNSDGVLDPNPCYLQKFRLYETRSHFYMIGRDKNTTVWRVLKIDRLEPSELNILQDSTRYSEIECSDLLRRIHEGNRPTGGLKFVTACYGIIGFVKFLGPYYMLLITKRRKIGAICGHIIYAITKSEMITIPNTSVQSNMAYSKNEKRYKKLLCTVDLTKDFFFSYSYNIMHSLQRNLCKNETGLVHYETMFVWNEFLTRGIRNSLKNTLWTVALVYGFFKQVKLSVSGRDIKLTLIARRSRHYAGTRYLKRGVNEKGRVANDVETEQIVFDDVPEGCPTQISSVIQNRGSIPLFWSQETSRLNLKPDIILSKKDPNNEATKLHFENLARRYEIQ
;
A
#
# COMPACT_ATOMS: atom_id res chain seq x y z
N MET A 1 32.68 -8.21 36.07
CA MET A 1 33.44 -8.64 34.87
C MET A 1 32.70 -9.85 34.31
N ALA A 2 32.30 -9.97 33.05
CA ALA A 2 32.60 -9.20 31.85
C ALA A 2 31.43 -9.31 30.84
N ALA A 3 31.31 -8.23 30.05
CA ALA A 3 30.80 -8.12 28.68
C ALA A 3 29.42 -8.72 28.31
N LYS A 4 28.39 -7.86 28.33
CA LYS A 4 27.31 -7.93 27.33
C LYS A 4 27.78 -7.15 26.08
N ASN A 5 27.92 -7.85 24.97
CA ASN A 5 28.13 -7.24 23.65
C ASN A 5 26.86 -6.47 23.25
N ASN A 6 26.89 -5.15 23.41
CA ASN A 6 26.03 -4.25 22.65
C ASN A 6 26.57 -4.18 21.22
N SER A 7 25.97 -4.94 20.30
CA SER A 7 26.05 -4.59 18.89
C SER A 7 25.02 -3.49 18.64
N ASP A 8 25.43 -2.24 18.90
CA ASP A 8 24.72 -1.06 18.44
C ASP A 8 24.65 -1.13 16.91
N GLY A 9 23.48 -1.52 16.40
CA GLY A 9 23.17 -1.43 14.99
C GLY A 9 23.13 0.04 14.62
N VAL A 10 24.22 0.54 14.05
CA VAL A 10 24.29 1.86 13.42
C VAL A 10 23.13 1.98 12.44
N LEU A 11 22.15 2.81 12.78
CA LEU A 11 21.05 3.17 11.90
C LEU A 11 21.64 3.87 10.68
N ASP A 12 21.57 3.21 9.53
CA ASP A 12 21.99 3.73 8.22
C ASP A 12 21.32 5.12 8.01
N PRO A 13 22.07 6.23 7.92
CA PRO A 13 21.52 7.59 7.99
C PRO A 13 20.65 7.97 6.79
N ASN A 14 20.56 7.11 5.77
CA ASN A 14 19.58 7.20 4.70
C ASN A 14 18.82 5.88 4.58
N PRO A 15 17.54 5.79 4.97
CA PRO A 15 16.74 4.62 4.67
C PRO A 15 16.71 4.39 3.14
N CYS A 16 17.34 3.31 2.70
CA CYS A 16 17.44 2.96 1.29
C CYS A 16 16.06 2.48 0.78
N TYR A 17 15.32 3.37 0.10
CA TYR A 17 14.05 3.02 -0.54
C TYR A 17 14.26 2.56 -1.98
N LEU A 18 13.80 1.36 -2.30
CA LEU A 18 13.74 0.89 -3.69
C LEU A 18 12.62 1.63 -4.43
N GLN A 19 12.94 2.26 -5.56
CA GLN A 19 11.99 3.11 -6.31
C GLN A 19 11.76 2.66 -7.75
N LYS A 20 12.70 1.91 -8.31
CA LYS A 20 12.65 1.40 -9.68
C LYS A 20 12.94 -0.09 -9.66
N PHE A 21 12.15 -0.83 -10.40
CA PHE A 21 12.21 -2.28 -10.42
C PHE A 21 12.17 -2.79 -11.86
N ARG A 22 12.88 -3.89 -12.12
CA ARG A 22 12.81 -4.63 -13.38
C ARG A 22 12.47 -6.09 -13.07
N LEU A 23 11.41 -6.58 -13.70
CA LEU A 23 10.99 -7.97 -13.60
C LEU A 23 11.56 -8.75 -14.79
N TYR A 24 12.24 -9.84 -14.47
CA TYR A 24 12.70 -10.83 -15.44
C TYR A 24 12.11 -12.19 -15.12
N GLU A 25 12.03 -13.04 -16.13
CA GLU A 25 11.51 -14.38 -16.01
C GLU A 25 12.45 -15.42 -16.62
N THR A 26 12.50 -16.57 -15.97
CA THR A 26 12.98 -17.84 -16.53
C THR A 26 11.83 -18.85 -16.46
N ARG A 27 12.04 -20.07 -16.95
CA ARG A 27 11.04 -21.14 -16.81
C ARG A 27 10.64 -21.37 -15.35
N SER A 28 11.60 -21.35 -14.44
CA SER A 28 11.42 -21.75 -13.03
C SER A 28 11.18 -20.59 -12.07
N HIS A 29 11.63 -19.38 -12.38
CA HIS A 29 11.58 -18.27 -11.44
C HIS A 29 11.27 -16.93 -12.10
N PHE A 30 10.66 -16.04 -11.34
CA PHE A 30 10.75 -14.61 -11.59
C PHE A 30 11.88 -14.01 -10.75
N TYR A 31 12.56 -13.02 -11.33
CA TYR A 31 13.60 -12.23 -10.67
C TYR A 31 13.19 -10.76 -10.72
N MET A 32 12.90 -10.18 -9.56
CA MET A 32 12.62 -8.76 -9.41
C MET A 32 13.88 -8.06 -8.92
N ILE A 33 14.41 -7.18 -9.76
CA ILE A 33 15.60 -6.39 -9.48
C ILE A 33 15.15 -5.00 -9.05
N GLY A 34 15.34 -4.69 -7.77
CA GLY A 34 15.01 -3.39 -7.21
C GLY A 34 16.25 -2.53 -7.04
N ARG A 35 16.12 -1.23 -7.30
CA ARG A 35 17.18 -0.25 -7.06
C ARG A 35 16.64 1.03 -6.44
N ASP A 36 17.52 1.70 -5.72
CA ASP A 36 17.25 3.02 -5.16
C ASP A 36 17.29 4.11 -6.26
N LYS A 37 17.01 5.36 -5.86
CA LYS A 37 17.01 6.51 -6.78
C LYS A 37 18.40 6.82 -7.32
N ASN A 38 19.43 6.69 -6.48
CA ASN A 38 20.81 7.09 -6.76
C ASN A 38 21.63 5.94 -7.37
N THR A 39 21.01 4.79 -7.64
CA THR A 39 21.65 3.60 -8.24
C THR A 39 22.82 3.04 -7.43
N THR A 40 22.87 3.34 -6.13
CA THR A 40 23.93 2.91 -5.22
C THR A 40 23.70 1.50 -4.71
N VAL A 41 22.43 1.07 -4.60
CA VAL A 41 22.07 -0.24 -4.04
C VAL A 41 21.12 -0.96 -4.97
N TRP A 42 21.51 -2.18 -5.34
CA TRP A 42 20.69 -3.12 -6.08
C TRP A 42 20.36 -4.32 -5.21
N ARG A 43 19.10 -4.76 -5.28
CA ARG A 43 18.57 -5.90 -4.54
C ARG A 43 17.87 -6.85 -5.49
N VAL A 44 17.87 -8.13 -5.13
CA VAL A 44 17.27 -9.21 -5.92
C VAL A 44 16.23 -9.94 -5.09
N LEU A 45 15.04 -10.09 -5.66
CA LEU A 45 13.97 -10.92 -5.12
C LEU A 45 13.66 -12.02 -6.13
N LYS A 46 13.64 -13.25 -5.64
CA LYS A 46 13.36 -14.45 -6.43
C LYS A 46 11.99 -14.99 -6.03
N ILE A 47 11.15 -15.29 -7.03
CA ILE A 47 9.81 -15.82 -6.85
C ILE A 47 9.71 -17.12 -7.63
N ASP A 48 9.33 -18.21 -6.98
CA ASP A 48 9.14 -19.52 -7.62
C ASP A 48 7.95 -19.51 -8.59
N ARG A 49 8.11 -20.17 -9.73
CA ARG A 49 7.07 -20.36 -10.76
C ARG A 49 6.72 -21.83 -10.98
N LEU A 50 7.44 -22.77 -10.39
CA LEU A 50 7.16 -24.20 -10.52
C LEU A 50 6.16 -24.68 -9.46
N GLU A 51 6.06 -23.97 -8.35
CA GLU A 51 5.03 -24.22 -7.33
C GLU A 51 3.65 -23.72 -7.82
N PRO A 52 2.66 -24.61 -8.02
CA PRO A 52 1.36 -24.23 -8.59
C PRO A 52 0.46 -23.48 -7.61
N SER A 53 0.58 -23.77 -6.31
CA SER A 53 -0.41 -23.35 -5.32
C SER A 53 0.11 -22.41 -4.26
N GLU A 54 1.36 -22.53 -3.85
CA GLU A 54 1.96 -21.73 -2.78
C GLU A 54 2.84 -20.58 -3.30
N LEU A 55 3.01 -19.54 -2.49
CA LEU A 55 3.82 -18.37 -2.82
C LEU A 55 5.20 -18.46 -2.16
N ASN A 56 6.18 -19.00 -2.89
CA ASN A 56 7.56 -19.07 -2.42
C ASN A 56 8.37 -17.86 -2.92
N ILE A 57 8.73 -16.98 -1.98
CA ILE A 57 9.49 -15.76 -2.25
C ILE A 57 10.74 -15.77 -1.38
N LEU A 58 11.89 -15.49 -2.00
CA LEU A 58 13.18 -15.38 -1.32
C LEU A 58 13.87 -14.09 -1.73
N GLN A 59 14.33 -13.33 -0.74
CA GLN A 59 15.17 -12.16 -0.97
C GLN A 59 16.64 -12.55 -0.84
N ASP A 60 17.46 -12.11 -1.80
CA ASP A 60 18.91 -12.19 -1.67
C ASP A 60 19.40 -11.16 -0.64
N SER A 61 20.18 -11.62 0.35
CA SER A 61 20.71 -10.76 1.41
C SER A 61 21.79 -9.79 0.90
N THR A 62 22.41 -10.09 -0.24
CA THR A 62 23.53 -9.34 -0.82
C THR A 62 23.09 -7.97 -1.34
N ARG A 63 23.91 -6.93 -1.06
CA ARG A 63 23.81 -5.62 -1.72
C ARG A 63 24.68 -5.68 -2.97
N TYR A 64 24.10 -5.43 -4.13
CA TYR A 64 24.85 -5.43 -5.39
C TYR A 64 25.11 -4.00 -5.87
N SER A 65 26.24 -3.81 -6.53
CA SER A 65 26.48 -2.73 -7.48
C SER A 65 25.79 -3.01 -8.82
N GLU A 66 25.75 -2.02 -9.71
CA GLU A 66 25.18 -2.18 -11.05
C GLU A 66 25.91 -3.25 -11.88
N ILE A 67 27.24 -3.30 -11.78
CA ILE A 67 28.08 -4.25 -12.52
C ILE A 67 27.82 -5.68 -12.02
N GLU A 68 27.89 -5.89 -10.70
CA GLU A 68 27.65 -7.22 -10.11
C GLU A 68 26.22 -7.71 -10.40
N CYS A 69 25.23 -6.82 -10.38
CA CYS A 69 23.86 -7.16 -10.73
C CYS A 69 23.74 -7.55 -12.20
N SER A 70 24.42 -6.83 -13.10
CA SER A 70 24.45 -7.17 -14.53
C SER A 70 25.12 -8.52 -14.79
N ASP A 71 26.23 -8.81 -14.10
CA ASP A 71 26.92 -10.09 -14.17
C ASP A 71 26.08 -11.24 -13.61
N LEU A 72 25.33 -11.01 -12.52
CA LEU A 72 24.37 -11.96 -11.98
C LEU A 72 23.27 -12.29 -13.01
N LEU A 73 22.68 -11.28 -13.64
CA LEU A 73 21.65 -11.49 -14.67
C LEU A 73 22.20 -12.25 -15.88
N ARG A 74 23.45 -11.96 -16.30
CA ARG A 74 24.13 -12.70 -17.37
C ARG A 74 24.31 -14.18 -17.01
N ARG A 75 24.82 -14.48 -15.81
CA ARG A 75 24.98 -15.87 -15.34
C ARG A 75 23.65 -16.62 -15.25
N ILE A 76 22.60 -15.95 -14.77
CA ILE A 76 21.24 -16.54 -14.75
C ILE A 76 20.76 -16.82 -16.17
N HIS A 77 20.98 -15.90 -17.11
CA HIS A 77 20.60 -16.09 -18.51
C HIS A 77 21.30 -17.31 -19.13
N GLU A 78 22.63 -17.39 -18.98
CA GLU A 78 23.46 -18.48 -19.50
C GLU A 78 23.04 -19.83 -18.90
N GLY A 79 22.87 -19.90 -17.57
CA GLY A 79 22.44 -21.12 -16.88
C GLY A 79 21.03 -21.59 -17.26
N ASN A 80 20.17 -20.69 -17.76
CA ASN A 80 18.81 -21.03 -18.20
C ASN A 80 18.68 -21.10 -19.73
N ARG A 81 19.76 -20.95 -20.49
CA ARG A 81 19.76 -20.95 -21.97
C ARG A 81 19.02 -22.16 -22.58
N PRO A 82 19.14 -23.40 -22.06
CA PRO A 82 18.38 -24.56 -22.57
C PRO A 82 16.85 -24.44 -22.44
N THR A 83 16.36 -23.59 -21.51
CA THR A 83 14.93 -23.39 -21.24
C THR A 83 14.43 -22.02 -21.73
N GLY A 84 15.19 -21.36 -22.61
CA GLY A 84 14.85 -20.06 -23.20
C GLY A 84 15.51 -18.86 -22.53
N GLY A 85 16.42 -19.08 -21.58
CA GLY A 85 17.21 -18.04 -20.92
C GLY A 85 16.41 -17.16 -19.97
N LEU A 86 17.04 -16.06 -19.57
CA LEU A 86 16.40 -14.97 -18.81
C LEU A 86 15.76 -13.98 -19.79
N LYS A 87 14.48 -13.69 -19.60
CA LYS A 87 13.70 -12.77 -20.43
C LYS A 87 13.22 -11.58 -19.62
N PHE A 88 13.28 -10.39 -20.20
CA PHE A 88 12.69 -9.19 -19.58
C PHE A 88 11.16 -9.21 -19.72
N VAL A 89 10.45 -8.95 -18.64
CA VAL A 89 8.98 -8.92 -18.61
C VAL A 89 8.48 -7.49 -18.62
N THR A 90 8.83 -6.70 -17.61
CA THR A 90 8.36 -5.32 -17.48
C THR A 90 9.19 -4.52 -16.49
N ALA A 91 9.17 -3.20 -16.64
CA ALA A 91 9.66 -2.27 -15.64
C ALA A 91 8.50 -1.83 -14.74
N CYS A 92 8.75 -1.75 -13.44
CA CYS A 92 7.74 -1.34 -12.48
C CYS A 92 8.31 -0.45 -11.37
N TYR A 93 7.41 0.09 -10.57
CA TYR A 93 7.65 1.12 -9.57
C TYR A 93 7.24 0.68 -8.16
N GLY A 94 6.91 -0.61 -7.99
CA GLY A 94 6.55 -1.18 -6.71
C GLY A 94 5.57 -2.35 -6.88
N ILE A 95 5.61 -3.25 -5.90
CA ILE A 95 4.66 -4.36 -5.79
C ILE A 95 3.44 -3.89 -5.01
N ILE A 96 2.27 -4.00 -5.61
CA ILE A 96 0.98 -3.72 -4.96
C ILE A 96 0.64 -4.89 -4.02
N GLY A 97 0.96 -6.11 -4.43
CA GLY A 97 0.87 -7.30 -3.59
C GLY A 97 0.57 -8.55 -4.41
N PHE A 98 0.23 -9.61 -3.70
CA PHE A 98 -0.04 -10.93 -4.23
C PHE A 98 -1.44 -11.37 -3.83
N VAL A 99 -2.13 -12.06 -4.73
CA VAL A 99 -3.47 -12.58 -4.47
C VAL A 99 -3.61 -13.95 -5.08
N LYS A 100 -4.24 -14.86 -4.33
CA LYS A 100 -4.73 -16.15 -4.82
C LYS A 100 -6.25 -16.13 -4.73
N PHE A 101 -6.91 -16.55 -5.80
CA PHE A 101 -8.36 -16.74 -5.81
C PHE A 101 -8.65 -18.22 -5.54
N LEU A 102 -9.01 -18.99 -6.57
CA LEU A 102 -9.16 -20.44 -6.48
C LEU A 102 -7.93 -21.14 -7.05
N GLY A 103 -7.41 -20.64 -8.16
CA GLY A 103 -6.27 -21.22 -8.88
C GLY A 103 -4.92 -20.62 -8.46
N PRO A 104 -4.13 -20.09 -9.42
CA PRO A 104 -2.76 -19.67 -9.17
C PRO A 104 -2.67 -18.36 -8.36
N TYR A 105 -1.47 -18.09 -7.85
CA TYR A 105 -1.13 -16.74 -7.37
C TYR A 105 -0.93 -15.76 -8.53
N TYR A 106 -1.37 -14.52 -8.31
CA TYR A 106 -1.13 -13.38 -9.18
C TYR A 106 -0.34 -12.31 -8.43
N MET A 107 0.57 -11.65 -9.14
CA MET A 107 1.33 -10.51 -8.68
C MET A 107 0.80 -9.23 -9.32
N LEU A 108 0.49 -8.22 -8.51
CA LEU A 108 0.05 -6.91 -8.98
C LEU A 108 1.19 -5.90 -8.88
N LEU A 109 1.46 -5.18 -9.98
CA LEU A 109 2.57 -4.25 -10.11
C LEU A 109 2.11 -2.86 -10.56
N ILE A 110 2.83 -1.83 -10.12
CA ILE A 110 2.69 -0.46 -10.65
C ILE A 110 3.66 -0.31 -11.82
N THR A 111 3.17 -0.26 -13.05
CA THR A 111 4.03 -0.13 -14.24
C THR A 111 4.22 1.32 -14.70
N LYS A 112 3.30 2.22 -14.30
CA LYS A 112 3.49 3.68 -14.47
C LYS A 112 2.94 4.44 -13.27
N ARG A 113 3.63 5.53 -12.90
CA ARG A 113 3.24 6.47 -11.84
C ARG A 113 3.49 7.90 -12.28
N ARG A 114 2.79 8.86 -11.68
CA ARG A 114 3.07 10.31 -11.82
C ARG A 114 3.21 10.97 -10.47
N LYS A 115 4.08 11.98 -10.37
CA LYS A 115 4.14 12.85 -9.18
C LYS A 115 2.86 13.68 -9.10
N ILE A 116 2.26 13.75 -7.91
CA ILE A 116 1.05 14.55 -7.66
C ILE A 116 1.25 15.64 -6.60
N GLY A 117 2.34 15.60 -5.84
CA GLY A 117 2.71 16.61 -4.85
C GLY A 117 3.95 16.20 -4.07
N ALA A 118 4.28 17.00 -3.06
CA ALA A 118 5.30 16.66 -2.07
C ALA A 118 4.94 17.21 -0.69
N ILE A 119 5.27 16.46 0.37
CA ILE A 119 5.08 16.87 1.77
C ILE A 119 6.44 16.77 2.44
N CYS A 120 6.94 17.88 3.01
CA CYS A 120 8.26 17.94 3.67
C CYS A 120 9.39 17.34 2.80
N GLY A 121 9.44 17.66 1.50
CA GLY A 121 10.41 17.12 0.55
C GLY A 121 10.11 15.69 0.04
N HIS A 122 9.22 14.94 0.69
CA HIS A 122 8.85 13.60 0.25
C HIS A 122 7.83 13.63 -0.88
N ILE A 123 8.14 12.93 -1.97
CA ILE A 123 7.30 12.95 -3.18
C ILE A 123 6.12 11.99 -3.03
N ILE A 124 4.92 12.47 -3.36
CA ILE A 124 3.70 11.66 -3.42
C ILE A 124 3.38 11.33 -4.87
N TYR A 125 3.00 10.07 -5.13
CA TYR A 125 2.74 9.54 -6.46
C TYR A 125 1.32 9.01 -6.58
N ALA A 126 0.70 9.23 -7.74
CA ALA A 126 -0.48 8.50 -8.19
C ALA A 126 -0.08 7.39 -9.17
N ILE A 127 -0.84 6.30 -9.15
CA ILE A 127 -0.72 5.22 -10.14
C ILE A 127 -1.36 5.68 -11.44
N THR A 128 -0.70 5.40 -12.57
CA THR A 128 -1.25 5.68 -13.92
C THR A 128 -1.40 4.42 -14.77
N LYS A 129 -0.66 3.36 -14.45
CA LYS A 129 -0.86 2.03 -15.02
C LYS A 129 -0.45 0.96 -14.02
N SER A 130 -1.24 -0.09 -13.92
CA SER A 130 -0.96 -1.30 -13.15
C SER A 130 -1.14 -2.54 -14.01
N GLU A 131 -0.42 -3.61 -13.68
CA GLU A 131 -0.51 -4.89 -14.39
C GLU A 131 -0.63 -6.04 -13.38
N MET A 132 -1.37 -7.08 -13.76
CA MET A 132 -1.53 -8.31 -13.00
C MET A 132 -0.90 -9.46 -13.77
N ILE A 133 0.10 -10.10 -13.18
CA ILE A 133 0.89 -11.17 -13.80
C ILE A 133 0.64 -12.47 -13.03
N THR A 134 0.33 -13.55 -13.76
CA THR A 134 0.21 -14.89 -13.18
C THR A 134 1.59 -15.42 -12.80
N ILE A 135 1.75 -15.95 -11.59
CA ILE A 135 3.06 -16.39 -11.08
C ILE A 135 3.46 -17.75 -11.66
N PRO A 136 2.68 -18.83 -11.47
CA PRO A 136 3.10 -20.16 -11.90
C PRO A 136 3.27 -20.24 -13.41
N ASN A 137 4.29 -20.97 -13.84
CA ASN A 137 4.55 -21.25 -15.24
C ASN A 137 3.34 -21.95 -15.85
N THR A 138 3.00 -21.63 -17.10
CA THR A 138 1.90 -22.28 -17.84
C THR A 138 1.98 -23.81 -17.81
N SER A 139 3.19 -24.40 -17.75
CA SER A 139 3.38 -25.85 -17.69
C SER A 139 2.89 -26.52 -16.39
N VAL A 140 2.76 -25.76 -15.29
CA VAL A 140 2.34 -26.28 -13.98
C VAL A 140 0.95 -25.76 -13.57
N GLN A 141 0.33 -24.92 -14.40
CA GLN A 141 -0.99 -24.37 -14.10
C GLN A 141 -2.06 -25.45 -14.15
N SER A 142 -2.87 -25.53 -13.09
CA SER A 142 -4.04 -26.39 -13.09
C SER A 142 -5.15 -25.83 -13.97
N ASN A 143 -6.08 -26.71 -14.39
CA ASN A 143 -7.29 -26.32 -15.13
C ASN A 143 -8.14 -25.26 -14.39
N MET A 144 -7.97 -25.13 -13.07
CA MET A 144 -8.65 -24.13 -12.24
C MET A 144 -8.34 -22.69 -12.67
N ALA A 145 -7.13 -22.44 -13.20
CA ALA A 145 -6.71 -21.13 -13.73
C ALA A 145 -7.64 -20.62 -14.86
N TYR A 146 -8.28 -21.54 -15.59
CA TYR A 146 -9.16 -21.23 -16.72
C TYR A 146 -10.65 -21.30 -16.38
N SER A 147 -10.97 -21.65 -15.13
CA SER A 147 -12.36 -21.83 -14.68
C SER A 147 -13.17 -20.53 -14.76
N LYS A 148 -14.50 -20.66 -14.91
CA LYS A 148 -15.42 -19.52 -14.95
C LYS A 148 -15.37 -18.70 -13.65
N ASN A 149 -15.24 -19.37 -12.50
CA ASN A 149 -15.19 -18.74 -11.19
C ASN A 149 -13.89 -17.94 -11.00
N GLU A 150 -12.74 -18.49 -11.40
CA GLU A 150 -11.46 -17.81 -11.38
C GLU A 150 -11.49 -16.51 -12.20
N LYS A 151 -11.98 -16.60 -13.44
CA LYS A 151 -12.18 -15.44 -14.32
C LYS A 151 -13.11 -14.39 -13.71
N ARG A 152 -14.18 -14.83 -13.03
CA ARG A 152 -15.12 -13.94 -12.33
C ARG A 152 -14.45 -13.19 -11.18
N TYR A 153 -13.68 -13.86 -10.33
CA TYR A 153 -12.98 -13.21 -9.21
C TYR A 153 -11.88 -12.26 -9.69
N LYS A 154 -11.12 -12.67 -10.71
CA LYS A 154 -10.15 -11.78 -11.38
C LYS A 154 -10.83 -10.53 -11.91
N LYS A 155 -11.96 -10.68 -12.61
CA LYS A 155 -12.75 -9.54 -13.11
C LYS A 155 -13.25 -8.64 -11.98
N LEU A 156 -13.72 -9.21 -10.87
CA LEU A 156 -14.18 -8.45 -9.71
C LEU A 156 -13.05 -7.58 -9.11
N LEU A 157 -11.85 -8.14 -8.94
CA LEU A 157 -10.70 -7.35 -8.47
C LEU A 157 -10.34 -6.24 -9.48
N CYS A 158 -10.37 -6.55 -10.79
CA CYS A 158 -10.13 -5.57 -11.84
C CYS A 158 -11.21 -4.48 -11.97
N THR A 159 -12.36 -4.59 -11.28
CA THR A 159 -13.32 -3.46 -11.19
C THR A 159 -12.79 -2.32 -10.34
N VAL A 160 -11.82 -2.59 -9.45
CA VAL A 160 -11.12 -1.55 -8.70
C VAL A 160 -10.10 -0.90 -9.63
N ASP A 161 -10.42 0.31 -10.07
CA ASP A 161 -9.53 1.10 -10.90
C ASP A 161 -8.42 1.71 -10.04
N LEU A 162 -7.27 1.05 -10.03
CA LEU A 162 -6.09 1.51 -9.28
C LEU A 162 -5.52 2.84 -9.78
N THR A 163 -5.95 3.35 -10.94
CA THR A 163 -5.47 4.64 -11.48
C THR A 163 -6.26 5.83 -10.94
N LYS A 164 -7.39 5.58 -10.28
CA LYS A 164 -8.25 6.61 -9.68
C LYS A 164 -8.09 6.58 -8.18
N ASP A 165 -7.84 7.75 -7.59
CA ASP A 165 -7.96 7.94 -6.13
C ASP A 165 -6.98 7.08 -5.29
N PHE A 166 -5.98 6.45 -5.91
CA PHE A 166 -4.89 5.75 -5.23
C PHE A 166 -3.59 6.52 -5.31
N PHE A 167 -2.95 6.67 -4.16
CA PHE A 167 -1.66 7.34 -4.03
C PHE A 167 -0.78 6.69 -2.98
N PHE A 168 0.52 6.94 -3.10
CA PHE A 168 1.53 6.40 -2.20
C PHE A 168 2.79 7.28 -2.18
N SER A 169 3.67 7.01 -1.23
CA SER A 169 5.03 7.54 -1.19
C SER A 169 6.00 6.43 -0.80
N TYR A 170 7.24 6.54 -1.25
CA TYR A 170 8.31 5.60 -0.86
C TYR A 170 8.89 5.95 0.51
N SER A 171 8.97 7.25 0.81
CA SER A 171 9.73 7.78 1.94
C SER A 171 8.86 8.46 3.00
N TYR A 172 7.55 8.59 2.75
CA TYR A 172 6.60 9.21 3.67
C TYR A 172 5.44 8.26 3.95
N ASN A 173 5.12 8.08 5.22
CA ASN A 173 4.01 7.23 5.65
C ASN A 173 2.69 8.00 5.45
N ILE A 174 2.25 8.09 4.20
CA ILE A 174 1.07 8.86 3.76
C ILE A 174 -0.26 8.33 4.30
N MET A 175 -0.27 7.11 4.84
CA MET A 175 -1.40 6.52 5.57
C MET A 175 -1.60 7.12 6.97
N HIS A 176 -0.64 7.91 7.47
CA HIS A 176 -0.70 8.61 8.74
C HIS A 176 -0.87 10.12 8.54
N SER A 177 -1.41 10.78 9.57
CA SER A 177 -1.40 12.24 9.65
C SER A 177 0.01 12.78 9.83
N LEU A 178 0.20 14.06 9.51
CA LEU A 178 1.44 14.78 9.74
C LEU A 178 1.85 14.73 11.20
N GLN A 179 0.93 15.03 12.13
CA GLN A 179 1.20 14.96 13.58
C GLN A 179 1.75 13.58 13.96
N ARG A 180 1.14 12.49 13.49
CA ARG A 180 1.62 11.14 13.80
C ARG A 180 2.98 10.84 13.18
N ASN A 181 3.23 11.32 11.97
CA ASN A 181 4.54 11.20 11.31
C ASN A 181 5.66 11.95 12.05
N LEU A 182 5.35 13.08 12.69
CA LEU A 182 6.32 13.89 13.43
C LEU A 182 6.52 13.42 14.88
N CYS A 183 5.46 12.94 15.53
CA CYS A 183 5.48 12.63 16.97
C CYS A 183 5.83 11.17 17.29
N LYS A 184 5.64 10.21 16.36
CA LYS A 184 5.86 8.79 16.65
C LYS A 184 7.07 8.24 15.89
N ASN A 185 8.09 7.84 16.65
CA ASN A 185 9.22 7.04 16.15
C ASN A 185 8.86 5.55 16.03
N GLU A 186 7.61 5.24 15.65
CA GLU A 186 7.28 3.87 15.26
C GLU A 186 8.10 3.56 14.00
N THR A 187 8.64 2.34 13.90
CA THR A 187 9.34 1.87 12.72
C THR A 187 8.86 0.46 12.36
N GLY A 188 8.97 0.11 11.07
CA GLY A 188 8.74 -1.25 10.62
C GLY A 188 7.30 -1.57 10.18
N LEU A 189 6.94 -2.85 10.31
CA LEU A 189 5.73 -3.44 9.72
C LEU A 189 4.41 -2.90 10.30
N VAL A 190 4.44 -2.34 11.51
CA VAL A 190 3.24 -1.90 12.24
C VAL A 190 2.50 -0.76 11.50
N HIS A 191 3.22 0.17 10.84
CA HIS A 191 2.60 1.24 10.03
C HIS A 191 1.71 0.71 8.91
N TYR A 192 2.05 -0.49 8.45
CA TYR A 192 1.45 -1.07 7.27
C TYR A 192 0.19 -1.88 7.58
N GLU A 193 -0.13 -2.07 8.86
CA GLU A 193 -1.36 -2.74 9.33
C GLU A 193 -2.54 -1.78 9.49
N THR A 194 -2.28 -0.47 9.33
CA THR A 194 -3.27 0.58 9.55
C THR A 194 -4.50 0.43 8.65
N MET A 195 -5.61 1.01 9.10
CA MET A 195 -6.88 0.96 8.37
C MET A 195 -6.84 1.68 7.02
N PHE A 196 -5.85 2.56 6.79
CA PHE A 196 -5.72 3.35 5.57
C PHE A 196 -4.80 2.72 4.53
N VAL A 197 -4.14 1.60 4.83
CA VAL A 197 -3.33 0.84 3.86
C VAL A 197 -4.23 -0.14 3.13
N TRP A 198 -4.77 0.29 1.99
CA TRP A 198 -5.76 -0.46 1.21
C TRP A 198 -5.25 -1.86 0.82
N ASN A 199 -4.00 -1.95 0.38
CA ASN A 199 -3.38 -3.19 -0.08
C ASN A 199 -2.76 -4.05 1.05
N GLU A 200 -3.07 -3.79 2.32
CA GLU A 200 -2.48 -4.54 3.46
C GLU A 200 -2.60 -6.05 3.26
N PHE A 201 -3.80 -6.54 2.93
CA PHE A 201 -4.05 -7.96 2.69
C PHE A 201 -3.17 -8.53 1.56
N LEU A 202 -3.06 -7.82 0.43
CA LEU A 202 -2.29 -8.24 -0.74
C LEU A 202 -0.79 -8.33 -0.41
N THR A 203 -0.31 -7.46 0.46
CA THR A 203 1.12 -7.41 0.83
C THR A 203 1.48 -8.27 2.04
N ARG A 204 0.50 -8.84 2.75
CA ARG A 204 0.73 -9.56 4.01
C ARG A 204 1.67 -10.75 3.85
N GLY A 205 1.47 -11.56 2.80
CA GLY A 205 2.29 -12.75 2.55
C GLY A 205 3.78 -12.42 2.39
N ILE A 206 4.10 -11.51 1.46
CA ILE A 206 5.49 -11.07 1.21
C ILE A 206 6.11 -10.39 2.44
N ARG A 207 5.36 -9.56 3.17
CA ARG A 207 5.86 -8.89 4.37
C ARG A 207 6.15 -9.87 5.51
N ASN A 208 5.29 -10.86 5.69
CA ASN A 208 5.47 -11.89 6.72
C ASN A 208 6.64 -12.83 6.38
N SER A 209 6.86 -13.12 5.10
CA SER A 209 7.96 -13.95 4.61
C SER A 209 9.30 -13.23 4.71
N LEU A 210 9.39 -11.98 4.22
CA LEU A 210 10.66 -11.24 4.15
C LEU A 210 10.98 -10.40 5.38
N LYS A 211 10.01 -10.22 6.29
CA LYS A 211 10.11 -9.36 7.49
C LYS A 211 10.50 -7.91 7.18
N ASN A 212 10.16 -7.41 5.99
CA ASN A 212 10.43 -6.04 5.59
C ASN A 212 9.38 -5.51 4.60
N THR A 213 9.46 -4.22 4.27
CA THR A 213 8.51 -3.53 3.38
C THR A 213 9.14 -3.03 2.08
N LEU A 214 10.43 -3.30 1.84
CA LEU A 214 11.25 -2.69 0.78
C LEU A 214 10.68 -2.88 -0.63
N TRP A 215 10.04 -4.01 -0.88
CA TRP A 215 9.51 -4.41 -2.18
C TRP A 215 8.10 -3.91 -2.46
N THR A 216 7.36 -3.56 -1.40
CA THR A 216 5.95 -3.21 -1.47
C THR A 216 5.73 -1.74 -1.22
N VAL A 217 4.66 -1.18 -1.77
CA VAL A 217 4.21 0.18 -1.42
C VAL A 217 2.95 0.11 -0.57
N ALA A 218 2.75 1.08 0.32
CA ALA A 218 1.46 1.27 0.99
C ALA A 218 0.55 2.11 0.10
N LEU A 219 -0.50 1.51 -0.44
CA LEU A 219 -1.51 2.24 -1.20
C LEU A 219 -2.56 2.80 -0.27
N VAL A 220 -2.79 4.10 -0.38
CA VAL A 220 -3.89 4.80 0.28
C VAL A 220 -4.95 5.10 -0.77
N TYR A 221 -6.21 4.82 -0.41
CA TYR A 221 -7.37 5.11 -1.24
C TYR A 221 -8.08 6.36 -0.72
N GLY A 222 -8.43 7.29 -1.60
CA GLY A 222 -9.16 8.51 -1.27
C GLY A 222 -8.76 9.68 -2.17
N PHE A 223 -8.49 10.84 -1.59
CA PHE A 223 -8.21 12.05 -2.37
C PHE A 223 -6.86 12.65 -2.01
N PHE A 224 -6.16 13.19 -3.01
CA PHE A 224 -4.97 13.99 -2.80
C PHE A 224 -4.96 15.15 -3.80
N LYS A 225 -4.82 16.36 -3.28
CA LYS A 225 -4.58 17.55 -4.09
C LYS A 225 -3.64 18.49 -3.37
N GLN A 226 -2.69 19.04 -4.11
CA GLN A 226 -1.82 20.10 -3.65
C GLN A 226 -1.93 21.27 -4.63
N VAL A 227 -2.06 22.48 -4.08
CA VAL A 227 -2.10 23.73 -4.85
C VAL A 227 -1.16 24.73 -4.21
N LYS A 228 -0.50 25.54 -5.04
CA LYS A 228 0.27 26.69 -4.61
C LYS A 228 -0.66 27.91 -4.63
N LEU A 229 -0.67 28.68 -3.56
CA LEU A 229 -1.46 29.89 -3.39
C LEU A 229 -0.52 31.02 -2.98
N SER A 230 -0.83 32.24 -3.38
CA SER A 230 -0.13 33.44 -2.89
C SER A 230 -1.13 34.28 -2.10
N VAL A 231 -0.87 34.48 -0.81
CA VAL A 231 -1.76 35.18 0.11
C VAL A 231 -0.96 36.24 0.85
N SER A 232 -1.35 37.51 0.73
CA SER A 232 -0.69 38.64 1.40
C SER A 232 0.84 38.69 1.18
N GLY A 233 1.28 38.40 -0.06
CA GLY A 233 2.70 38.39 -0.42
C GLY A 233 3.48 37.15 0.03
N ARG A 234 2.81 36.14 0.62
CA ARG A 234 3.42 34.86 1.00
C ARG A 234 2.93 33.75 0.10
N ASP A 235 3.87 33.00 -0.45
CA ASP A 235 3.57 31.78 -1.18
C ASP A 235 3.41 30.61 -0.21
N ILE A 236 2.26 29.95 -0.28
CA ILE A 236 1.92 28.79 0.55
C ILE A 236 1.53 27.62 -0.33
N LYS A 237 1.76 26.40 0.17
CA LYS A 237 1.25 25.17 -0.40
C LYS A 237 0.12 24.63 0.47
N LEU A 238 -1.08 24.63 -0.08
CA LEU A 238 -2.25 24.00 0.51
C LEU A 238 -2.37 22.57 -0.03
N THR A 239 -2.36 21.59 0.88
CA THR A 239 -2.50 20.17 0.57
C THR A 239 -3.74 19.64 1.27
N LEU A 240 -4.63 19.00 0.50
CA LEU A 240 -5.80 18.31 1.02
C LEU A 240 -5.65 16.81 0.74
N ILE A 241 -5.72 16.02 1.80
CA ILE A 241 -5.60 14.57 1.76
C ILE A 241 -6.87 13.98 2.38
N ALA A 242 -7.51 13.04 1.71
CA ALA A 242 -8.55 12.21 2.31
C ALA A 242 -8.13 10.75 2.24
N ARG A 243 -8.13 10.06 3.37
CA ARG A 243 -7.74 8.66 3.52
C ARG A 243 -8.97 7.86 3.90
N ARG A 244 -9.39 6.94 3.03
CA ARG A 244 -10.54 6.09 3.26
C ARG A 244 -10.11 4.77 3.90
N SER A 245 -10.81 4.38 4.95
CA SER A 245 -10.63 3.09 5.61
C SER A 245 -10.92 1.92 4.67
N ARG A 246 -10.07 0.89 4.73
CA ARG A 246 -10.28 -0.42 4.10
C ARG A 246 -11.29 -1.28 4.84
N HIS A 247 -11.56 -0.98 6.12
CA HIS A 247 -12.46 -1.77 6.95
C HIS A 247 -13.91 -1.41 6.70
N TYR A 248 -14.76 -2.44 6.80
CA TYR A 248 -16.21 -2.33 6.62
C TYR A 248 -16.59 -1.52 5.36
N ALA A 249 -15.77 -1.66 4.31
CA ALA A 249 -15.97 -1.02 3.04
C ALA A 249 -17.19 -1.61 2.32
N GLY A 250 -17.86 -0.77 1.55
CA GLY A 250 -19.01 -1.14 0.75
C GLY A 250 -19.55 0.07 0.00
N THR A 251 -20.55 -0.14 -0.84
CA THR A 251 -21.20 0.94 -1.57
C THR A 251 -22.05 1.78 -0.62
N ARG A 252 -22.12 3.08 -0.92
CA ARG A 252 -23.01 4.01 -0.22
C ARG A 252 -24.43 3.46 -0.29
N TYR A 253 -25.17 3.56 0.81
CA TYR A 253 -26.52 3.01 1.01
C TYR A 253 -26.64 1.50 1.25
N LEU A 254 -25.75 0.65 0.71
CA LEU A 254 -25.76 -0.79 1.03
C LEU A 254 -24.96 -1.11 2.29
N LYS A 255 -23.93 -0.31 2.59
CA LYS A 255 -23.10 -0.48 3.79
C LYS A 255 -23.17 0.75 4.68
N ARG A 256 -23.78 0.59 5.85
CA ARG A 256 -24.01 1.61 6.86
C ARG A 256 -23.81 1.03 8.26
N GLY A 257 -23.68 1.94 9.22
CA GLY A 257 -23.48 1.59 10.62
C GLY A 257 -22.06 1.17 10.95
N VAL A 258 -21.99 0.44 12.06
CA VAL A 258 -20.78 -0.18 12.62
C VAL A 258 -20.82 -1.70 12.41
N ASN A 259 -19.65 -2.34 12.46
CA ASN A 259 -19.55 -3.79 12.62
C ASN A 259 -19.22 -4.18 14.06
N GLU A 260 -19.26 -5.47 14.35
CA GLU A 260 -18.94 -6.03 15.69
C GLU A 260 -17.53 -5.67 16.20
N LYS A 261 -16.62 -5.24 15.32
CA LYS A 261 -15.26 -4.82 15.67
C LYS A 261 -15.11 -3.30 15.86
N GLY A 262 -16.21 -2.56 15.97
CA GLY A 262 -16.20 -1.10 16.13
C GLY A 262 -15.74 -0.31 14.89
N ARG A 263 -15.75 -0.93 13.69
CA ARG A 263 -15.37 -0.28 12.43
C ARG A 263 -16.62 0.23 11.71
N VAL A 264 -16.70 1.53 11.52
CA VAL A 264 -17.82 2.17 10.83
C VAL A 264 -17.66 2.16 9.31
N ALA A 265 -18.78 2.15 8.61
CA ALA A 265 -18.79 2.24 7.16
C ALA A 265 -18.38 3.65 6.74
N ASN A 266 -17.73 3.77 5.59
CA ASN A 266 -17.33 5.07 5.02
C ASN A 266 -16.50 5.94 5.98
N ASP A 267 -15.67 5.33 6.82
CA ASP A 267 -14.70 6.01 7.68
C ASP A 267 -13.60 6.66 6.81
N VAL A 268 -13.48 7.98 6.88
CA VAL A 268 -12.58 8.82 6.09
C VAL A 268 -11.95 9.87 6.99
N GLU A 269 -10.63 9.89 7.02
CA GLU A 269 -9.84 10.95 7.64
C GLU A 269 -9.43 11.96 6.57
N THR A 270 -9.83 13.21 6.75
CA THR A 270 -9.44 14.33 5.90
C THR A 270 -8.43 15.18 6.64
N GLU A 271 -7.33 15.51 5.98
CA GLU A 271 -6.26 16.32 6.53
C GLU A 271 -5.94 17.46 5.57
N GLN A 272 -5.98 18.68 6.13
CA GLN A 272 -5.53 19.88 5.47
C GLN A 272 -4.16 20.24 6.01
N ILE A 273 -3.15 20.29 5.14
CA ILE A 273 -1.79 20.71 5.48
C ILE A 273 -1.49 22.01 4.74
N VAL A 274 -1.00 23.01 5.48
CA VAL A 274 -0.50 24.27 4.93
C VAL A 274 0.96 24.38 5.32
N PHE A 275 1.83 24.65 4.36
CA PHE A 275 3.21 25.03 4.66
C PHE A 275 3.71 26.11 3.70
N ASP A 276 4.63 26.93 4.20
CA ASP A 276 5.23 28.00 3.41
C ASP A 276 6.04 27.42 2.24
N ASP A 277 5.94 28.03 1.06
CA ASP A 277 6.74 27.65 -0.11
C ASP A 277 8.06 28.43 -0.13
N VAL A 278 8.90 28.18 0.87
CA VAL A 278 10.23 28.79 1.03
C VAL A 278 11.33 27.95 0.38
N PRO A 279 12.47 28.55 -0.03
CA PRO A 279 13.63 27.83 -0.52
C PRO A 279 14.15 26.79 0.49
N GLU A 280 14.82 25.74 -0.02
CA GLU A 280 15.43 24.71 0.82
C GLU A 280 16.45 25.33 1.80
N GLY A 281 16.37 24.94 3.08
CA GLY A 281 17.22 25.46 4.15
C GLY A 281 16.58 26.56 5.00
N CYS A 282 15.44 27.12 4.58
CA CYS A 282 14.68 28.07 5.40
C CYS A 282 13.72 27.35 6.37
N PRO A 283 13.55 27.85 7.62
CA PRO A 283 12.53 27.34 8.52
C PRO A 283 11.15 27.46 7.87
N THR A 284 10.49 26.31 7.65
CA THR A 284 9.17 26.26 7.04
C THR A 284 8.13 26.11 8.14
N GLN A 285 7.19 27.05 8.24
CA GLN A 285 6.04 26.83 9.11
C GLN A 285 5.12 25.82 8.45
N ILE A 286 4.67 24.82 9.23
CA ILE A 286 3.73 23.81 8.78
C ILE A 286 2.59 23.69 9.78
N SER A 287 1.38 23.65 9.27
CA SER A 287 0.16 23.43 10.04
C SER A 287 -0.59 22.26 9.43
N SER A 288 -1.17 21.41 10.27
CA SER A 288 -2.05 20.32 9.85
C SER A 288 -3.32 20.32 10.70
N VAL A 289 -4.47 20.18 10.05
CA VAL A 289 -5.77 20.05 10.69
C VAL A 289 -6.44 18.79 10.15
N ILE A 290 -6.92 17.94 11.04
CA ILE A 290 -7.56 16.67 10.71
C ILE A 290 -9.05 16.73 11.05
N GLN A 291 -9.87 16.17 10.18
CA GLN A 291 -11.30 15.96 10.39
C GLN A 291 -11.64 14.51 10.07
N ASN A 292 -12.40 13.86 10.94
CA ASN A 292 -12.90 12.51 10.69
C ASN A 292 -14.38 12.55 10.27
N ARG A 293 -14.73 11.71 9.30
CA ARG A 293 -16.12 11.48 8.88
C ARG A 293 -16.34 9.99 8.73
N GLY A 294 -17.39 9.47 9.36
CA GLY A 294 -17.81 8.08 9.23
C GLY A 294 -19.32 7.93 9.29
N SER A 295 -19.80 6.71 9.07
CA SER A 295 -21.17 6.36 9.41
C SER A 295 -21.39 6.48 10.92
N ILE A 296 -22.61 6.81 11.32
CA ILE A 296 -23.03 6.76 12.73
C ILE A 296 -22.73 5.36 13.28
N PRO A 297 -22.06 5.23 14.44
CA PRO A 297 -21.54 3.98 14.97
C PRO A 297 -22.63 3.14 15.65
N LEU A 298 -23.75 2.92 14.97
CA LEU A 298 -24.84 2.06 15.43
C LEU A 298 -25.05 0.93 14.42
N PHE A 299 -25.71 -0.15 14.83
CA PHE A 299 -26.21 -1.13 13.87
C PHE A 299 -27.51 -0.60 13.26
N TRP A 300 -27.42 -0.02 12.06
CA TRP A 300 -28.59 0.56 11.40
C TRP A 300 -28.60 0.30 9.90
N SER A 301 -29.80 0.19 9.37
CA SER A 301 -30.05 0.04 7.94
C SER A 301 -31.09 1.06 7.49
N GLN A 302 -31.12 1.29 6.19
CA GLN A 302 -32.14 2.08 5.54
C GLN A 302 -32.49 1.35 4.24
N GLU A 303 -33.78 1.21 3.96
CA GLU A 303 -34.20 0.59 2.72
C GLU A 303 -33.74 1.43 1.52
N THR A 304 -33.28 0.77 0.45
CA THR A 304 -32.72 1.42 -0.74
C THR A 304 -33.69 1.45 -1.92
N SER A 305 -34.97 1.22 -1.68
CA SER A 305 -36.00 1.26 -2.72
C SER A 305 -36.08 2.64 -3.36
N ARG A 306 -36.02 2.68 -4.70
CA ARG A 306 -36.17 3.91 -5.49
C ARG A 306 -37.58 4.52 -5.43
N LEU A 307 -38.55 3.74 -4.94
CA LEU A 307 -39.95 4.17 -4.80
C LEU A 307 -40.17 4.94 -3.49
N ASN A 308 -39.33 4.73 -2.48
CA ASN A 308 -39.44 5.38 -1.18
C ASN A 308 -38.57 6.64 -1.15
N LEU A 309 -39.19 7.81 -1.36
CA LEU A 309 -38.52 9.11 -1.35
C LEU A 309 -37.83 9.43 -0.01
N LYS A 310 -38.35 8.90 1.10
CA LYS A 310 -37.77 9.03 2.45
C LYS A 310 -37.85 7.70 3.19
N PRO A 311 -36.89 6.78 2.98
CA PRO A 311 -36.92 5.48 3.64
C PRO A 311 -36.59 5.62 5.13
N ASP A 312 -37.26 4.83 5.97
CA ASP A 312 -37.07 4.86 7.42
C ASP A 312 -35.68 4.34 7.83
N ILE A 313 -35.18 4.89 8.94
CA ILE A 313 -33.95 4.43 9.58
C ILE A 313 -34.33 3.33 10.57
N ILE A 314 -33.87 2.11 10.29
CA ILE A 314 -34.14 0.94 11.12
C ILE A 314 -32.91 0.70 12.01
N LEU A 315 -33.07 0.89 13.31
CA LEU A 315 -32.08 0.53 14.32
C LEU A 315 -32.20 -0.95 14.65
N SER A 316 -31.09 -1.67 14.57
CA SER A 316 -31.02 -3.08 14.90
C SER A 316 -30.74 -3.27 16.38
N LYS A 317 -31.53 -4.11 17.06
CA LYS A 317 -31.32 -4.51 18.47
C LYS A 317 -30.21 -5.55 18.66
N LYS A 318 -29.27 -5.65 17.71
CA LYS A 318 -28.18 -6.66 17.73
C LYS A 318 -27.15 -6.44 18.83
N ASP A 319 -27.04 -5.22 19.34
CA ASP A 319 -26.04 -4.83 20.33
C ASP A 319 -26.72 -4.10 21.49
N PRO A 320 -27.35 -4.83 22.42
CA PRO A 320 -28.08 -4.22 23.54
C PRO A 320 -27.17 -3.40 24.46
N ASN A 321 -25.88 -3.76 24.55
CA ASN A 321 -24.91 -3.10 25.43
C ASN A 321 -24.10 -2.01 24.69
N ASN A 322 -24.34 -1.77 23.40
CA ASN A 322 -23.58 -0.83 22.57
C ASN A 322 -22.07 -1.09 22.57
N GLU A 323 -21.65 -2.35 22.64
CA GLU A 323 -20.23 -2.73 22.70
C GLU A 323 -19.48 -2.31 21.43
N ALA A 324 -20.09 -2.47 20.25
CA ALA A 324 -19.47 -2.03 19.01
C ALA A 324 -19.29 -0.51 18.96
N THR A 325 -20.26 0.23 19.50
CA THR A 325 -20.21 1.69 19.64
C THR A 325 -19.07 2.10 20.57
N LYS A 326 -18.94 1.43 21.71
CA LYS A 326 -17.86 1.66 22.68
C LYS A 326 -16.49 1.41 22.06
N LEU A 327 -16.29 0.26 21.40
CA LEU A 327 -15.06 -0.07 20.68
C LEU A 327 -14.71 0.97 19.60
N HIS A 328 -15.73 1.54 18.93
CA HIS A 328 -15.52 2.61 17.96
C HIS A 328 -14.94 3.88 18.60
N PHE A 329 -15.56 4.34 19.70
CA PHE A 329 -15.11 5.55 20.40
C PHE A 329 -13.75 5.35 21.08
N GLU A 330 -13.49 4.18 21.67
CA GLU A 330 -12.15 3.84 22.17
C GLU A 330 -11.09 3.87 21.05
N ASN A 331 -11.45 3.39 19.85
CA ASN A 331 -10.57 3.50 18.71
C ASN A 331 -10.31 4.95 18.29
N LEU A 332 -11.32 5.82 18.33
CA LEU A 332 -11.17 7.25 18.04
C LEU A 332 -10.31 7.95 19.08
N ALA A 333 -10.57 7.72 20.36
CA ALA A 333 -9.79 8.28 21.47
C ALA A 333 -8.30 7.88 21.34
N ARG A 334 -8.01 6.61 21.06
CA ARG A 334 -6.64 6.14 20.81
C ARG A 334 -6.00 6.74 19.56
N ARG A 335 -6.77 6.97 18.49
CA ARG A 335 -6.26 7.52 17.23
C ARG A 335 -5.89 9.00 17.34
N TYR A 336 -6.71 9.77 18.04
CA TYR A 336 -6.61 11.22 18.11
C TYR A 336 -6.12 11.73 19.47
N GLU A 337 -5.72 10.82 20.36
CA GLU A 337 -5.17 11.12 21.69
C GLU A 337 -6.09 12.04 22.50
N ILE A 338 -7.41 11.83 22.33
CA ILE A 338 -8.45 12.51 23.09
C ILE A 338 -8.49 11.82 24.46
N GLN A 339 -8.05 12.54 25.50
CA GLN A 339 -8.11 12.11 26.90
C GLN A 339 -9.53 12.11 27.43
#